data_AF-A0A933YS89-F1
#
_entry.id   AF-A0A933YS89-F1
#
_cell.length_a   1.000
_cell.length_b   1.000
_cell.length_c   1.000
_cell.angle_alpha   90.00
_cell.angle_beta   90.00
_cell.angle_gamma   90.00
#
_symmetry.space_group_name_H-M   'P 1'
#
loop_
_entity.id
_entity.type
_entity.pdbx_description
1 polymer ?
#
loop_
_entity_poly.entity_id
_entity_poly.type
_entity_poly.pdbx_seq_one_letter_code
_entity_poly.pdbx_strand_id
1 'polypeptide(L)'
;MKMICPYCKETIMDGAIKCRHCGSMLNLDPASTITIDSISSDEIRAFVGSNAHYYIQCFSRFTITGREKFCVTWNWSCFGFTFIWFLYRKMYALAAISFFVFCIPGVNILLHIGIGMIGNYLYYRHVKGNIIEIRATQSQLNYMPVLQELGGVNKWVITLGVIICIIMTILFALFFSTMIAFMGQQITRITI
;
A
#
# COMPACT_ATOMS: atom_id res chain seq x y z
N MET A 1 21.36 -26.53 -7.08
CA MET A 1 22.27 -25.47 -6.59
C MET A 1 21.41 -24.43 -5.86
N LYS A 2 21.96 -23.69 -4.89
CA LYS A 2 21.21 -22.67 -4.12
C LYS A 2 21.88 -21.32 -4.36
N MET A 3 21.08 -20.27 -4.59
CA MET A 3 21.54 -18.88 -4.67
C MET A 3 20.93 -18.03 -3.56
N ILE A 4 21.50 -16.85 -3.34
CA ILE A 4 20.95 -15.85 -2.42
C ILE A 4 20.01 -14.94 -3.21
N CYS A 5 18.80 -14.73 -2.69
CA CYS A 5 17.85 -13.79 -3.27
C CYS A 5 18.44 -12.37 -3.22
N PRO A 6 18.56 -11.65 -4.35
CA PRO A 6 19.16 -10.30 -4.39
C PRO A 6 18.32 -9.23 -3.68
N TYR A 7 17.09 -9.59 -3.27
CA TYR A 7 16.15 -8.66 -2.65
C TYR A 7 16.06 -8.84 -1.13
N CYS A 8 15.69 -10.04 -0.66
CA CYS A 8 15.52 -10.31 0.78
C CYS A 8 16.72 -10.96 1.45
N LYS A 9 17.79 -11.26 0.69
CA LYS A 9 19.02 -11.91 1.15
C LYS A 9 18.84 -13.34 1.69
N GLU A 10 17.65 -13.94 1.51
CA GLU A 10 17.41 -15.32 1.88
C GLU A 10 17.88 -16.32 0.83
N THR A 11 18.23 -17.51 1.29
CA THR A 11 18.70 -18.60 0.42
C THR A 11 17.52 -19.23 -0.33
N ILE A 12 17.63 -19.32 -1.66
CA ILE A 12 16.60 -19.83 -2.57
C ILE A 12 17.18 -20.90 -3.51
N MET A 13 16.31 -21.63 -4.20
CA MET A 13 16.71 -22.57 -5.25
C MET A 13 17.23 -21.80 -6.47
N ASP A 14 18.34 -22.27 -7.05
CA ASP A 14 18.81 -21.78 -8.35
C ASP A 14 17.75 -22.03 -9.43
N GLY A 15 17.53 -21.04 -10.29
CA GLY A 15 16.50 -21.07 -11.32
C GLY A 15 15.08 -20.75 -10.83
N ALA A 16 14.91 -20.35 -9.56
CA ALA A 16 13.61 -19.89 -9.07
C ALA A 16 13.16 -18.64 -9.85
N ILE A 17 11.97 -18.69 -10.45
CA ILE A 17 11.37 -17.52 -11.13
C ILE A 17 10.87 -16.51 -10.10
N LYS A 18 10.45 -16.99 -8.91
CA LYS A 18 9.91 -16.18 -7.82
C LYS A 18 10.49 -16.64 -6.47
N CYS A 19 10.91 -15.70 -5.64
CA CYS A 19 11.40 -15.96 -4.29
C CYS A 19 10.25 -16.42 -3.38
N ARG A 20 10.41 -17.55 -2.71
CA ARG A 20 9.43 -18.09 -1.74
C ARG A 20 9.31 -17.28 -0.44
N HIS A 21 10.32 -16.48 -0.09
CA HIS A 21 10.36 -15.73 1.16
C HIS A 21 9.70 -14.35 1.01
N CYS A 22 10.16 -13.54 0.06
CA CYS A 22 9.63 -12.19 -0.14
C CYS A 22 8.69 -12.06 -1.34
N GLY A 23 8.48 -13.12 -2.12
CA GLY A 23 7.62 -13.10 -3.29
C GLY A 23 8.22 -12.42 -4.53
N SER A 24 9.50 -12.04 -4.50
CA SER A 24 10.14 -11.30 -5.58
C SER A 24 10.30 -12.11 -6.86
N MET A 25 9.94 -11.55 -8.02
CA MET A 25 10.34 -12.15 -9.31
C MET A 25 11.86 -12.00 -9.49
N LEU A 26 12.55 -13.07 -9.85
CA LEU A 26 14.02 -13.16 -9.92
C LEU A 26 14.54 -13.13 -11.37
N ASN A 27 13.68 -13.49 -12.34
CA ASN A 27 13.94 -13.33 -13.77
C ASN A 27 13.61 -11.91 -14.23
N LEU A 28 14.36 -10.94 -13.72
CA LEU A 28 14.45 -9.62 -14.35
C LEU A 28 15.83 -9.58 -15.02
N ASP A 29 15.86 -9.51 -16.35
CA ASP A 29 17.10 -9.44 -17.12
C ASP A 29 18.01 -8.34 -16.53
N PRO A 30 19.33 -8.53 -16.39
CA PRO A 30 20.24 -7.48 -15.91
C PRO A 30 20.27 -6.25 -16.83
N ALA A 31 19.97 -6.45 -18.13
CA ALA A 31 19.72 -5.38 -19.11
C ALA A 31 18.40 -4.63 -18.85
N SER A 32 17.51 -5.23 -18.06
CA SER A 32 16.36 -4.61 -17.41
C SER A 32 16.77 -3.96 -16.08
N THR A 33 17.93 -3.30 -16.07
CA THR A 33 18.01 -1.99 -15.39
C THR A 33 17.03 -1.08 -16.12
N ILE A 34 15.73 -1.38 -15.95
CA ILE A 34 14.65 -0.76 -16.66
C ILE A 34 14.67 0.66 -16.12
N THR A 35 15.11 1.58 -16.95
CA THR A 35 14.57 2.93 -17.00
C THR A 35 13.06 2.75 -17.19
N ILE A 36 12.35 2.45 -16.10
CA ILE A 36 10.88 2.33 -16.08
C ILE A 36 10.41 3.77 -16.26
N ASP A 37 10.31 4.23 -17.51
CA ASP A 37 9.96 5.59 -17.91
C ASP A 37 10.50 6.67 -16.96
N SER A 38 11.64 7.25 -17.33
CA SER A 38 12.32 8.37 -16.66
C SER A 38 12.79 8.13 -15.22
N ILE A 39 12.26 7.19 -14.43
CA ILE A 39 12.67 6.98 -13.02
C ILE A 39 13.45 5.68 -12.80
N SER A 40 14.55 5.78 -12.07
CA SER A 40 15.43 4.65 -11.73
C SER A 40 14.91 3.88 -10.50
N SER A 41 15.31 2.62 -10.38
CA SER A 41 14.98 1.81 -9.19
C SER A 41 15.55 2.39 -7.90
N ASP A 42 16.68 3.10 -7.95
CA ASP A 42 17.30 3.70 -6.77
C ASP A 42 16.54 4.93 -6.27
N GLU A 43 16.00 5.74 -7.19
CA GLU A 43 15.08 6.83 -6.84
C GLU A 43 13.80 6.30 -6.20
N ILE A 44 13.26 5.19 -6.73
CA ILE A 44 12.10 4.53 -6.14
C ILE A 44 12.46 4.01 -4.74
N ARG A 45 13.65 3.42 -4.52
CA ARG A 45 14.09 2.98 -3.20
C ARG A 45 14.21 4.15 -2.22
N ALA A 46 14.83 5.24 -2.66
CA ALA A 46 15.02 6.44 -1.86
C ALA A 46 13.67 7.04 -1.45
N PHE A 47 12.73 7.18 -2.39
CA PHE A 47 11.42 7.77 -2.12
C PHE A 47 10.45 6.83 -1.40
N VAL A 48 10.39 5.55 -1.75
CA VAL A 48 9.45 4.60 -1.12
C VAL A 48 9.92 4.19 0.28
N GLY A 49 11.23 4.02 0.46
CA GLY A 49 11.83 3.55 1.70
C GLY A 49 11.48 2.08 1.99
N SER A 50 10.89 1.82 3.16
CA SER A 50 10.52 0.46 3.57
C SER A 50 9.60 -0.21 2.55
N ASN A 51 9.85 -1.49 2.24
CA ASN A 51 9.13 -2.28 1.24
C ASN A 51 9.32 -1.84 -0.22
N ALA A 52 10.33 -1.01 -0.54
CA ALA A 52 10.61 -0.59 -1.92
C ALA A 52 10.71 -1.77 -2.91
N HIS A 53 11.27 -2.91 -2.50
CA HIS A 53 11.36 -4.11 -3.33
C HIS A 53 10.01 -4.59 -3.89
N TYR A 54 8.96 -4.60 -3.05
CA TYR A 54 7.60 -4.95 -3.48
C TYR A 54 7.09 -3.92 -4.50
N TYR A 55 7.28 -2.63 -4.24
CA TYR A 55 6.77 -1.56 -5.09
C TYR A 55 7.49 -1.49 -6.44
N ILE A 56 8.79 -1.71 -6.50
CA ILE A 56 9.55 -1.76 -7.76
C ILE A 56 8.95 -2.83 -8.69
N GLN A 57 8.68 -4.02 -8.16
CA GLN A 57 8.06 -5.09 -8.96
C GLN A 57 6.62 -4.77 -9.31
N CYS A 58 5.85 -4.20 -8.39
CA CYS A 58 4.49 -3.78 -8.68
C CYS A 58 4.46 -2.73 -9.80
N PHE A 59 5.34 -1.74 -9.75
CA PHE A 59 5.43 -0.64 -10.70
C PHE A 59 5.89 -1.10 -12.08
N SER A 60 6.75 -2.13 -12.16
CA SER A 60 7.13 -2.74 -13.45
C SER A 60 5.93 -3.26 -14.25
N ARG A 61 4.80 -3.59 -13.60
CA ARG A 61 3.58 -4.04 -14.28
C ARG A 61 2.77 -2.89 -14.90
N PHE A 62 3.05 -1.65 -14.49
CA PHE A 62 2.38 -0.46 -15.01
C PHE A 62 3.13 0.17 -16.18
N THR A 63 4.29 -0.38 -16.55
CA THR A 63 5.10 0.09 -17.66
C THR A 63 5.42 -1.09 -18.56
N ILE A 64 4.74 -1.16 -19.70
CA ILE A 64 4.94 -2.24 -20.69
C ILE A 64 5.52 -1.59 -21.94
N THR A 65 6.75 -1.95 -22.30
CA THR A 65 7.43 -1.44 -23.51
C THR A 65 7.62 0.10 -23.49
N GLY A 66 7.97 0.67 -22.34
CA GLY A 66 8.21 2.12 -22.20
C GLY A 66 6.95 2.99 -22.36
N ARG A 67 5.76 2.40 -22.16
CA ARG A 67 4.51 3.14 -22.07
C ARG A 67 3.80 2.81 -20.77
N GLU A 68 3.34 3.85 -20.09
CA GLU A 68 2.43 3.70 -18.95
C GLU A 68 1.14 3.02 -19.39
N LYS A 69 0.78 1.94 -18.71
CA LYS A 69 -0.48 1.24 -18.90
C LYS A 69 -1.04 0.84 -17.55
N PHE A 70 -2.29 1.21 -17.31
CA PHE A 70 -3.01 0.73 -16.14
C PHE A 70 -3.13 -0.80 -16.18
N CYS A 71 -2.75 -1.45 -15.08
CA CYS A 71 -2.96 -2.87 -14.82
C CYS A 71 -3.62 -3.02 -13.45
N VAL A 72 -4.63 -3.87 -13.35
CA VAL A 72 -5.28 -4.13 -12.06
C VAL A 72 -4.31 -4.90 -11.17
N THR A 73 -4.09 -4.39 -9.96
CA THR A 73 -3.28 -5.08 -8.96
C THR A 73 -3.98 -5.00 -7.62
N TRP A 74 -4.02 -6.12 -6.91
CA TRP A 74 -4.68 -6.16 -5.62
C TRP A 74 -3.79 -5.61 -4.50
N ASN A 75 -4.36 -4.79 -3.64
CA ASN A 75 -3.74 -4.26 -2.44
C ASN A 75 -4.67 -4.45 -1.24
N TRP A 76 -4.33 -5.42 -0.39
CA TRP A 76 -5.08 -5.75 0.82
C TRP A 76 -5.19 -4.57 1.80
N SER A 77 -4.14 -3.78 1.92
CA SER A 77 -4.12 -2.63 2.83
C SER A 77 -5.04 -1.51 2.34
N CYS A 78 -5.10 -1.26 1.04
CA CYS A 78 -6.05 -0.30 0.45
C CYS A 78 -7.50 -0.78 0.61
N PHE A 79 -7.77 -2.08 0.46
CA PHE A 79 -9.12 -2.61 0.62
C PHE A 79 -9.65 -2.44 2.05
N GLY A 80 -8.91 -2.94 3.05
CA GLY A 80 -9.36 -2.92 4.45
C GLY A 80 -9.14 -1.59 5.17
N PHE A 81 -8.15 -0.80 4.73
CA PHE A 81 -7.67 0.39 5.44
C PHE A 81 -7.44 1.57 4.49
N THR A 82 -8.36 1.82 3.56
CA THR A 82 -8.29 2.85 2.49
C THR A 82 -7.57 4.15 2.89
N PHE A 83 -8.22 4.98 3.71
CA PHE A 83 -7.70 6.31 4.05
C PHE A 83 -6.46 6.24 4.96
N ILE A 84 -6.41 5.24 5.85
CA ILE A 84 -5.27 4.99 6.74
C ILE A 84 -4.03 4.65 5.91
N TRP A 85 -4.17 3.83 4.86
CA TRP A 85 -3.07 3.45 3.99
C TRP A 85 -2.55 4.64 3.18
N PHE A 86 -3.44 5.47 2.63
CA PHE A 86 -3.04 6.70 1.96
C PHE A 86 -2.32 7.66 2.91
N LEU A 87 -2.81 7.82 4.14
CA LEU A 87 -2.17 8.64 5.17
C LEU A 87 -0.79 8.09 5.56
N TYR A 88 -0.68 6.77 5.73
CA TYR A 88 0.57 6.06 6.01
C TYR A 88 1.61 6.30 4.91
N ARG A 89 1.19 6.36 3.65
CA ARG A 89 2.05 6.61 2.47
C ARG A 89 2.16 8.07 2.05
N LYS A 90 1.79 9.00 2.94
CA LYS A 90 1.89 10.45 2.75
C LYS A 90 1.08 11.00 1.56
N MET A 91 0.07 10.26 1.10
CA MET A 91 -0.87 10.71 0.07
C MET A 91 -2.03 11.48 0.71
N TYR A 92 -1.73 12.63 1.35
CA TYR A 92 -2.66 13.34 2.23
C TYR A 92 -3.97 13.76 1.56
N ALA A 93 -3.91 14.23 0.30
CA ALA A 93 -5.11 14.62 -0.44
C ALA A 93 -6.06 13.42 -0.64
N LEU A 94 -5.54 12.27 -1.06
CA LEU A 94 -6.33 11.06 -1.25
C LEU A 94 -6.79 10.47 0.10
N ALA A 95 -6.00 10.61 1.15
CA ALA A 95 -6.40 10.25 2.51
C ALA A 95 -7.60 11.08 2.98
N ALA A 96 -7.57 12.41 2.81
CA ALA A 96 -8.67 13.29 3.18
C ALA A 96 -9.94 12.98 2.38
N ILE A 97 -9.85 12.88 1.05
CA ILE A 97 -11.00 12.56 0.18
C ILE A 97 -11.62 11.23 0.58
N SER A 98 -10.80 10.18 0.73
CA SER A 98 -11.30 8.85 1.09
C SER A 98 -11.86 8.79 2.51
N PHE A 99 -11.36 9.60 3.45
CA PHE A 99 -11.93 9.73 4.79
C PHE A 99 -13.35 10.33 4.73
N PHE A 100 -13.55 11.43 4.00
CA PHE A 100 -14.89 12.02 3.86
C PHE A 100 -15.87 11.07 3.18
N VAL A 101 -15.42 10.37 2.12
CA VAL A 101 -16.22 9.34 1.46
C VAL A 101 -16.59 8.21 2.43
N PHE A 102 -15.66 7.76 3.26
CA PHE A 102 -15.92 6.73 4.26
C PHE A 102 -16.98 7.14 5.31
N CYS A 103 -17.06 8.43 5.65
CA CYS A 103 -18.04 8.95 6.60
C CYS A 103 -19.48 9.04 6.04
N ILE A 104 -19.69 8.84 4.73
CA ILE A 104 -21.02 8.87 4.12
C ILE A 104 -21.71 7.53 4.39
N PRO A 105 -22.84 7.51 5.11
CA PRO A 105 -23.59 6.27 5.34
C PRO A 105 -24.00 5.63 4.01
N GLY A 106 -23.81 4.31 3.89
CA GLY A 106 -24.18 3.56 2.69
C GLY A 106 -23.11 3.50 1.60
N VAL A 107 -21.92 4.09 1.81
CA VAL A 107 -20.78 3.82 0.93
C VAL A 107 -20.38 2.35 1.03
N ASN A 108 -20.51 1.66 -0.10
CA ASN A 108 -20.56 0.21 -0.20
C ASN A 108 -19.15 -0.41 -0.29
N ILE A 109 -19.02 -1.67 0.15
CA ILE A 109 -17.82 -2.53 -0.02
C ILE A 109 -17.24 -2.49 -1.44
N LEU A 110 -18.08 -2.24 -2.46
CA LEU A 110 -17.65 -2.06 -3.85
C LEU A 110 -16.61 -0.94 -4.02
N LEU A 111 -16.73 0.18 -3.30
CA LEU A 111 -15.74 1.26 -3.35
C LEU A 111 -14.40 0.81 -2.77
N HIS A 112 -14.43 0.08 -1.66
CA HIS A 112 -13.22 -0.50 -1.07
C HIS A 112 -12.56 -1.53 -1.98
N ILE A 113 -13.34 -2.35 -2.68
CA ILE A 113 -12.82 -3.28 -3.71
C ILE A 113 -12.16 -2.49 -4.84
N GLY A 114 -12.81 -1.43 -5.32
CA GLY A 114 -12.26 -0.52 -6.33
C GLY A 114 -10.91 0.07 -5.91
N ILE A 115 -10.82 0.60 -4.68
CA ILE A 115 -9.55 1.11 -4.14
C ILE A 115 -8.52 -0.01 -3.93
N GLY A 116 -8.95 -1.20 -3.51
CA GLY A 116 -8.09 -2.39 -3.43
C GLY A 116 -7.44 -2.74 -4.77
N MET A 117 -8.15 -2.55 -5.89
CA MET A 117 -7.65 -2.83 -7.25
C MET A 117 -6.77 -1.73 -7.85
N ILE A 118 -6.98 -0.46 -7.45
CA ILE A 118 -6.35 0.72 -8.09
C ILE A 118 -5.29 1.36 -7.18
N GLY A 119 -5.30 1.09 -5.87
CA GLY A 119 -4.48 1.80 -4.88
C GLY A 119 -2.97 1.76 -5.15
N ASN A 120 -2.44 0.61 -5.61
CA ASN A 120 -1.03 0.53 -6.02
C ASN A 120 -0.70 1.42 -7.23
N TYR A 121 -1.63 1.56 -8.17
CA TYR A 121 -1.46 2.42 -9.34
C TYR A 121 -1.53 3.91 -8.96
N LEU A 122 -2.44 4.28 -8.04
CA LEU A 122 -2.46 5.65 -7.49
C LEU A 122 -1.14 5.99 -6.82
N TYR A 123 -0.58 5.03 -6.06
CA TYR A 123 0.71 5.23 -5.43
C TYR A 123 1.88 5.26 -6.42
N TYR A 124 1.85 4.45 -7.48
CA TYR A 124 2.80 4.56 -8.59
C TYR A 124 2.82 5.97 -9.17
N ARG A 125 1.66 6.53 -9.53
CA ARG A 125 1.56 7.89 -10.06
C ARG A 125 2.05 8.94 -9.08
N HIS A 126 1.74 8.78 -7.80
CA HIS A 126 2.21 9.66 -6.74
C HIS A 126 3.74 9.65 -6.65
N VAL A 127 4.36 8.47 -6.56
CA VAL A 127 5.83 8.32 -6.49
C VAL A 127 6.50 8.90 -7.74
N LYS A 128 6.02 8.53 -8.93
CA LYS A 128 6.57 9.01 -10.20
C LYS A 128 6.50 10.53 -10.32
N GLY A 129 5.33 11.11 -10.02
CA GLY A 129 5.13 12.56 -10.09
C GLY A 129 6.10 13.32 -9.18
N ASN A 130 6.21 12.90 -7.91
CA ASN A 130 7.11 13.54 -6.95
C ASN A 130 8.58 13.43 -7.35
N ILE A 131 9.04 12.26 -7.83
CA ILE A 131 10.42 12.10 -8.27
C ILE A 131 10.74 13.02 -9.45
N ILE A 132 9.86 13.10 -10.44
CA ILE A 132 10.05 13.96 -11.62
C ILE A 132 10.07 15.44 -11.22
N GLU A 133 9.15 15.87 -10.34
CA GLU A 133 9.08 17.24 -9.84
C GLU A 133 10.36 17.63 -9.09
N ILE A 134 10.78 16.81 -8.12
CA ILE A 134 12.00 17.03 -7.34
C ILE A 134 13.23 17.11 -8.25
N ARG A 135 13.31 16.23 -9.25
CA ARG A 135 14.40 16.24 -10.23
C ARG A 135 14.42 17.50 -11.10
N ALA A 136 13.25 18.03 -11.44
CA ALA A 136 13.13 19.25 -12.22
C ALA A 136 13.51 20.51 -11.42
N THR A 137 13.26 20.50 -10.10
CA THR A 137 13.49 21.65 -9.22
C THR A 137 14.90 21.69 -8.61
N GLN A 138 15.53 20.53 -8.33
CA GLN A 138 16.85 20.46 -7.71
C GLN A 138 17.99 20.35 -8.74
N SER A 139 19.10 21.09 -8.54
CA SER A 139 20.29 20.97 -9.40
C SER A 139 20.95 19.58 -9.24
N GLN A 140 21.44 19.05 -10.37
CA GLN A 140 21.74 17.64 -10.67
C GLN A 140 22.73 16.88 -9.76
N LEU A 141 23.27 17.44 -8.68
CA LEU A 141 24.39 16.81 -7.97
C LEU A 141 24.02 15.97 -6.75
N ASN A 142 22.89 16.19 -6.05
CA ASN A 142 22.50 15.28 -4.95
C ASN A 142 21.05 15.45 -4.44
N TYR A 143 20.03 15.02 -5.20
CA TYR A 143 18.61 15.08 -4.77
C TYR A 143 18.12 13.83 -4.03
N MET A 144 18.94 12.78 -3.89
CA MET A 144 18.56 11.53 -3.21
C MET A 144 18.16 11.72 -1.74
N PRO A 145 18.83 12.57 -0.93
CA PRO A 145 18.41 12.83 0.45
C PRO A 145 17.02 13.47 0.52
N VAL A 146 16.70 14.36 -0.43
CA VAL A 146 15.38 15.02 -0.51
C VAL A 146 14.27 14.00 -0.81
N LEU A 147 14.53 13.03 -1.69
CA LEU A 147 13.60 11.93 -1.95
C LEU A 147 13.30 11.14 -0.66
N GLN A 148 14.32 10.87 0.16
CA GLN A 148 14.16 10.13 1.42
C GLN A 148 13.39 10.91 2.48
N GLU A 149 13.59 12.23 2.53
CA GLU A 149 12.90 13.11 3.49
C GLU A 149 11.41 13.27 3.16
N LEU A 150 11.11 13.56 1.89
CA LEU A 150 9.73 13.76 1.44
C LEU A 150 8.95 12.45 1.33
N GLY A 151 9.62 11.38 0.91
CA GLY A 151 9.07 10.04 0.76
C GLY A 151 8.91 9.27 2.09
N GLY A 152 8.97 7.96 2.02
CA GLY A 152 8.85 7.06 3.15
C GLY A 152 7.42 6.90 3.67
N VAL A 153 7.29 6.67 4.97
CA VAL A 153 6.03 6.31 5.62
C VAL A 153 5.85 7.01 6.96
N ASN A 154 4.60 7.31 7.33
CA ASN A 154 4.25 7.87 8.63
C ASN A 154 4.07 6.75 9.66
N LYS A 155 5.15 6.35 10.36
CA LYS A 155 5.13 5.20 11.30
C LYS A 155 4.09 5.33 12.41
N TRP A 156 3.82 6.55 12.88
CA TRP A 156 2.82 6.81 13.92
C TRP A 156 1.39 6.38 13.51
N VAL A 157 1.11 6.33 12.20
CA VAL A 157 -0.19 5.90 11.66
C VAL A 157 -0.46 4.43 11.96
N ILE A 158 0.59 3.60 12.04
CA ILE A 158 0.45 2.18 12.42
C ILE A 158 -0.06 2.10 13.86
N THR A 159 0.58 2.82 14.78
CA THR A 159 0.18 2.85 16.19
C THR A 159 -1.25 3.36 16.34
N LEU A 160 -1.61 4.45 15.65
CA LEU A 160 -2.98 4.96 15.64
C LEU A 160 -3.97 3.92 15.11
N GLY A 161 -3.65 3.27 14.00
CA GLY A 161 -4.49 2.22 13.40
C GLY A 161 -4.74 1.06 14.35
N VAL A 162 -3.72 0.59 15.07
CA VAL A 162 -3.85 -0.47 16.08
C VAL A 162 -4.78 -0.04 17.22
N ILE A 163 -4.60 1.18 17.75
CA ILE A 163 -5.46 1.73 18.81
C ILE A 163 -6.92 1.79 18.35
N ILE A 164 -7.17 2.31 17.14
CA ILE A 164 -8.53 2.38 16.58
C ILE A 164 -9.13 0.98 16.44
N CYS A 165 -8.38 -0.01 15.95
CA CYS A 165 -8.88 -1.38 15.80
C CYS A 165 -9.26 -2.00 17.16
N ILE A 166 -8.47 -1.76 18.20
CA ILE A 166 -8.78 -2.23 19.57
C ILE A 166 -10.07 -1.57 20.08
N ILE A 167 -10.18 -0.25 19.95
CA ILE A 167 -11.38 0.50 20.37
C ILE A 167 -12.61 -0.01 19.62
N MET A 168 -12.53 -0.16 18.30
CA MET A 168 -13.63 -0.68 17.48
C MET A 168 -14.05 -2.10 17.90
N THR A 169 -13.09 -2.96 18.25
CA THR A 169 -13.38 -4.32 18.74
C THR A 169 -14.12 -4.31 20.07
N ILE A 170 -13.70 -3.45 21.01
CA ILE A 170 -14.36 -3.28 22.31
C ILE A 170 -15.78 -2.75 22.11
N LEU A 171 -15.96 -1.69 21.30
CA LEU A 171 -17.27 -1.11 21.03
C LEU A 171 -18.22 -2.13 20.38
N PHE A 172 -17.72 -2.92 19.43
CA PHE A 172 -18.48 -3.99 18.81
C PHE A 172 -18.91 -5.06 19.81
N ALA A 173 -18.00 -5.50 20.70
CA ALA A 173 -18.32 -6.48 21.74
C ALA A 173 -19.36 -5.95 22.74
N LEU A 174 -19.26 -4.68 23.15
CA LEU A 174 -20.23 -4.03 24.03
C LEU A 174 -21.61 -3.92 23.36
N PHE A 175 -21.65 -3.48 22.09
CA PHE A 175 -22.89 -3.41 21.31
C PHE A 175 -23.53 -4.79 21.15
N PHE A 176 -22.75 -5.82 20.85
CA PHE A 176 -23.23 -7.17 20.70
C PHE A 176 -23.81 -7.73 22.02
N SER A 177 -23.14 -7.45 23.14
CA SER A 177 -23.61 -7.82 24.48
C SER A 177 -24.95 -7.17 24.83
N THR A 178 -25.10 -5.86 24.59
CA THR A 178 -26.36 -5.15 24.87
C THR A 178 -27.50 -5.62 23.97
N MET A 179 -27.22 -5.95 22.71
CA MET A 179 -28.20 -6.56 21.80
C MET A 179 -28.70 -7.93 22.28
N ILE A 180 -27.81 -8.82 22.73
CA ILE A 180 -28.20 -10.12 23.29
C ILE A 180 -29.07 -9.93 24.55
N ALA A 181 -28.67 -9.04 25.45
CA ALA A 181 -29.43 -8.75 26.66
C ALA A 181 -30.85 -8.24 26.33
N PHE A 182 -30.96 -7.32 25.36
CA PHE A 182 -32.24 -6.80 24.90
C PHE A 182 -33.13 -7.90 24.28
N MET A 183 -32.57 -8.73 23.40
CA MET A 183 -33.29 -9.87 22.81
C MET A 183 -33.79 -10.84 23.88
N GLY A 184 -32.95 -11.16 24.89
CA GLY A 184 -33.34 -12.01 26.01
C GLY A 184 -34.51 -11.45 26.83
N GLN A 185 -34.52 -10.14 27.06
CA GLN A 185 -35.65 -9.47 27.73
C GLN A 185 -36.95 -9.55 26.92
N GLN A 186 -36.88 -9.38 25.59
CA GLN A 186 -38.06 -9.47 24.73
C GLN A 186 -38.63 -10.90 24.71
N ILE A 187 -37.78 -11.92 24.61
CA ILE A 187 -38.20 -13.33 24.66
C ILE A 187 -38.90 -13.64 25.99
N THR A 188 -38.32 -13.18 27.11
CA THR A 188 -38.91 -13.37 28.44
C THR A 188 -40.30 -12.71 28.54
N ARG A 189 -40.49 -11.53 27.96
CA ARG A 189 -41.79 -10.82 27.94
C ARG A 189 -42.87 -11.50 27.10
N ILE A 190 -42.50 -12.24 26.05
CA ILE A 190 -43.46 -12.93 25.17
C ILE A 190 -43.88 -14.29 25.75
N THR A 191 -43.05 -14.88 26.61
CA THR A 191 -43.26 -16.24 27.16
C THR A 191 -44.10 -16.24 28.45
N ILE A 192 -44.28 -15.08 29.09
CA ILE A 192 -45.14 -14.86 30.27
C ILE A 192 -46.50 -14.34 29.81
#